data_AF-I3ID95-F1
#
_entry.id   AF-I3ID95-F1
#
_cell.length_a   1.000
_cell.length_b   1.000
_cell.length_c   1.000
_cell.angle_alpha   90.00
_cell.angle_beta   90.00
_cell.angle_gamma   90.00
#
_symmetry.space_group_name_H-M   'P 1'
#
loop_
_entity.id
_entity.type
_entity.pdbx_description
1 polymer ?
#
loop_
_entity_poly.entity_id
_entity_poly.type
_entity_poly.pdbx_seq_one_letter_code
_entity_poly.pdbx_strand_id
1 'polypeptide(L)'
;MPTNKTLQLMIISMTIGLSQLLGLTANAEPKIYPRQVSLSGNIFHFSMPENFSKDMPAANMIEILNIENLQKFDNPEYGNIIRRWWDIKKPGFFGKELGTVMMDISIQRIPKNKKKVLSEKTFNITNRLDFMMMINEQLHNRFDQLNREIEPELPGTYAYYFSCCSLLGEKILSNYRDHIYGNQKWLGYSVAAPLNQLIAGRALPINKNSYLEVIFTYSPNQNVPPREFQNIAHQTTQPIENSFKVDYLPENEIKNLVEKAWLNKTNDEVMNENYNAILVPLFGANIHQEIEEGKRSALEWQKEMNKPLEE
;
A
#
# COMPACT_ATOMS: atom_id res chain seq x y z
N MET A 1 -45.94 -20.87 41.53
CA MET A 1 -44.84 -19.88 41.45
C MET A 1 -43.67 -20.54 40.74
N PRO A 2 -43.13 -19.95 39.65
CA PRO A 2 -41.95 -20.51 39.00
C PRO A 2 -40.79 -20.50 40.01
N THR A 3 -40.11 -21.63 40.16
CA THR A 3 -38.90 -21.73 40.99
C THR A 3 -37.79 -20.88 40.39
N ASN A 4 -36.83 -20.40 41.19
CA ASN A 4 -35.71 -19.55 40.75
C ASN A 4 -34.98 -20.07 39.49
N LYS A 5 -34.92 -21.39 39.30
CA LYS A 5 -34.33 -22.02 38.11
C LYS A 5 -35.16 -21.80 36.84
N THR A 6 -36.49 -21.80 36.96
CA THR A 6 -37.42 -21.59 35.83
C THR A 6 -37.39 -20.13 35.36
N LEU A 7 -37.23 -19.19 36.30
CA LEU A 7 -37.08 -17.76 36.00
C LEU A 7 -35.74 -17.47 35.30
N GLN A 8 -34.64 -18.09 35.76
CA GLN A 8 -33.32 -17.96 35.12
C GLN A 8 -33.31 -18.53 33.69
N LEU A 9 -33.91 -19.70 33.46
CA LEU A 9 -34.00 -20.30 32.12
C LEU A 9 -34.86 -19.45 31.16
N MET A 10 -35.96 -18.85 31.64
CA MET A 10 -36.75 -17.92 30.84
C MET A 10 -35.98 -16.65 30.49
N ILE A 11 -35.24 -16.07 31.43
CA ILE A 11 -34.40 -14.90 31.18
C ILE A 11 -33.33 -15.23 30.15
N ILE A 12 -32.57 -16.31 30.32
CA ILE A 12 -31.53 -16.73 29.36
C ILE A 12 -32.11 -16.99 27.96
N SER A 13 -33.27 -17.65 27.88
CA SER A 13 -33.93 -17.95 26.61
C SER A 13 -34.46 -16.68 25.92
N MET A 14 -34.93 -15.70 26.71
CA MET A 14 -35.31 -14.38 26.20
C MET A 14 -34.07 -13.59 25.73
N THR A 15 -32.94 -13.63 26.43
CA THR A 15 -31.71 -12.95 25.99
C THR A 15 -31.12 -13.57 24.72
N ILE A 16 -31.22 -14.89 24.56
CA ILE A 16 -30.80 -15.61 23.34
C ILE A 16 -31.80 -15.35 22.18
N GLY A 17 -33.10 -15.28 22.46
CA GLY A 17 -34.12 -14.94 21.46
C GLY A 17 -34.03 -13.48 20.99
N LEU A 18 -33.76 -12.54 21.91
CA LEU A 18 -33.55 -11.12 21.59
C LEU A 18 -32.26 -10.90 20.81
N SER A 19 -31.19 -11.66 21.07
CA SER A 19 -29.96 -11.53 20.27
C SER A 19 -30.11 -12.05 18.84
N GLN A 20 -31.00 -13.01 18.60
CA GLN A 20 -31.36 -13.48 17.27
C GLN A 20 -32.36 -12.55 16.54
N LEU A 21 -33.33 -11.96 17.25
CA LEU A 21 -34.33 -11.04 16.67
C LEU A 21 -33.80 -9.62 16.43
N LEU A 22 -32.79 -9.17 17.19
CA LEU A 22 -32.17 -7.84 17.01
C LEU A 22 -31.05 -7.82 15.96
N GLY A 23 -30.81 -8.91 15.24
CA GLY A 23 -29.75 -8.94 14.21
C GLY A 23 -28.37 -8.59 14.77
N LEU A 24 -28.04 -9.06 15.99
CA LEU A 24 -26.72 -8.83 16.61
C LEU A 24 -25.60 -9.65 15.96
N THR A 25 -25.80 -10.19 14.76
CA THR A 25 -24.70 -10.50 13.84
C THR A 25 -24.35 -9.23 13.06
N ALA A 26 -23.78 -8.24 13.76
CA ALA A 26 -23.26 -7.00 13.18
C ALA A 26 -21.94 -7.23 12.42
N ASN A 27 -21.93 -8.23 11.53
CA ASN A 27 -20.86 -8.52 10.57
C ASN A 27 -21.45 -8.54 9.15
N ALA A 28 -22.33 -7.59 8.82
CA ALA A 28 -22.61 -7.34 7.41
C ALA A 28 -21.34 -6.70 6.84
N GLU A 29 -20.68 -7.38 5.89
CA GLU A 29 -19.60 -6.78 5.12
C GLU A 29 -20.05 -5.42 4.59
N PRO A 30 -19.21 -4.38 4.67
CA PRO A 30 -19.59 -3.04 4.23
C PRO A 30 -20.03 -3.13 2.77
N LYS A 31 -21.28 -2.72 2.50
CA LYS A 31 -21.82 -2.69 1.15
C LYS A 31 -21.02 -1.68 0.32
N ILE A 32 -20.27 -2.18 -0.65
CA ILE A 32 -19.50 -1.37 -1.60
C ILE A 32 -20.32 -1.14 -2.87
N TYR A 33 -20.14 0.03 -3.49
CA TYR A 33 -20.82 0.40 -4.71
C TYR A 33 -19.82 0.67 -5.82
N PRO A 34 -20.07 0.16 -7.04
CA PRO A 34 -19.18 0.37 -8.17
C PRO A 34 -19.13 1.84 -8.57
N ARG A 35 -17.95 2.26 -8.99
CA ARG A 35 -17.60 3.58 -9.50
C ARG A 35 -16.68 3.41 -10.71
N GLN A 36 -16.67 4.43 -11.56
CA GLN A 36 -15.79 4.46 -12.72
C GLN A 36 -15.32 5.88 -12.99
N VAL A 37 -14.11 5.99 -13.53
CA VAL A 37 -13.51 7.27 -13.91
C VAL A 37 -12.85 7.11 -15.27
N SER A 38 -13.15 8.03 -16.18
CA SER A 38 -12.52 8.09 -17.50
C SER A 38 -11.19 8.86 -17.42
N LEU A 39 -10.12 8.22 -17.88
CA LEU A 39 -8.74 8.70 -17.84
C LEU A 39 -8.22 8.83 -19.28
N SER A 40 -8.70 9.86 -19.97
CA SER A 40 -8.56 10.01 -21.43
C SER A 40 -8.92 8.74 -22.20
N GLY A 41 -10.10 8.17 -21.90
CA GLY A 41 -10.63 6.98 -22.58
C GLY A 41 -10.27 5.64 -21.96
N ASN A 42 -9.21 5.54 -21.14
CA ASN A 42 -9.01 4.38 -20.27
C ASN A 42 -10.01 4.47 -19.11
N ILE A 43 -10.68 3.38 -18.72
CA ILE A 43 -11.69 3.42 -17.65
C ILE A 43 -11.15 2.75 -16.40
N PHE A 44 -10.95 3.51 -15.33
CA PHE A 44 -10.62 2.93 -14.03
C PHE A 44 -11.90 2.59 -13.26
N HIS A 45 -12.06 1.31 -12.94
CA HIS A 45 -13.12 0.75 -12.12
C HIS A 45 -12.63 0.51 -10.70
N PHE A 46 -13.44 0.91 -9.74
CA PHE A 46 -13.27 0.59 -8.33
C PHE A 46 -14.63 0.57 -7.65
N SER A 47 -14.69 0.09 -6.43
CA SER A 47 -15.88 0.11 -5.60
C SER A 47 -15.53 0.67 -4.24
N MET A 48 -16.42 1.46 -3.68
CA MET A 48 -16.22 2.04 -2.35
C MET A 48 -17.54 2.03 -1.57
N PRO A 49 -17.48 1.96 -0.24
CA PRO A 49 -18.69 2.10 0.55
C PRO A 49 -19.11 3.57 0.62
N GLU A 50 -20.36 3.82 1.00
CA GLU A 50 -20.94 5.19 1.06
C GLU A 50 -21.03 5.76 2.48
N ASN A 51 -20.70 4.96 3.49
CA ASN A 51 -20.71 5.34 4.91
C ASN A 51 -19.43 6.11 5.29
N PHE A 52 -19.19 7.26 4.67
CA PHE A 52 -18.03 8.10 4.95
C PHE A 52 -18.06 8.70 6.36
N SER A 53 -16.88 9.03 6.89
CA SER A 53 -16.75 9.79 8.13
C SER A 53 -17.53 11.11 8.01
N LYS A 54 -18.39 11.40 9.00
CA LYS A 54 -19.22 12.61 9.00
C LYS A 54 -18.41 13.87 9.32
N ASP A 55 -17.28 13.69 9.99
CA ASP A 55 -16.49 14.77 10.55
C ASP A 55 -15.44 15.30 9.57
N MET A 56 -15.26 14.64 8.41
CA MET A 56 -14.29 15.04 7.39
C MET A 56 -14.98 15.36 6.06
N PRO A 57 -14.99 16.63 5.61
CA PRO A 57 -15.61 17.01 4.35
C PRO A 57 -14.90 16.36 3.17
N ALA A 58 -15.66 15.83 2.22
CA ALA A 58 -15.14 15.13 1.07
C ALA A 58 -15.53 15.85 -0.23
N ALA A 59 -14.55 16.15 -1.09
CA ALA A 59 -14.79 16.73 -2.40
C ALA A 59 -15.54 15.73 -3.31
N ASN A 60 -16.28 16.23 -4.30
CA ASN A 60 -16.90 15.35 -5.29
C ASN A 60 -15.84 14.56 -6.06
N MET A 61 -16.19 13.34 -6.42
CA MET A 61 -15.34 12.50 -7.27
C MET A 61 -15.24 13.12 -8.66
N ILE A 62 -14.04 13.14 -9.24
CA ILE A 62 -13.85 13.46 -10.65
C ILE A 62 -14.24 12.24 -11.47
N GLU A 63 -15.22 12.38 -12.36
CA GLU A 63 -15.67 11.29 -13.25
C GLU A 63 -14.89 11.21 -14.56
N ILE A 64 -14.31 12.34 -15.01
CA ILE A 64 -13.53 12.45 -16.25
C ILE A 64 -12.29 13.29 -15.99
N LEU A 65 -11.12 12.71 -16.20
CA LEU A 65 -9.83 13.37 -16.09
C LEU A 65 -9.08 13.25 -17.41
N ASN A 66 -8.67 14.39 -17.98
CA ASN A 66 -7.80 14.41 -19.16
C ASN A 66 -6.34 14.30 -18.72
N ILE A 67 -5.72 13.16 -19.02
CA ILE A 67 -4.34 12.84 -18.63
C ILE A 67 -3.32 13.08 -19.76
N GLU A 68 -3.76 13.57 -20.92
CA GLU A 68 -2.90 13.86 -22.07
C GLU A 68 -2.24 15.24 -21.96
N ASN A 69 -2.92 16.19 -21.31
CA ASN A 69 -2.38 17.53 -21.08
C ASN A 69 -1.46 17.55 -19.84
N LEU A 70 -0.19 17.19 -20.05
CA LEU A 70 0.81 17.09 -18.98
C LEU A 70 1.08 18.39 -18.22
N GLN A 71 0.78 19.56 -18.79
CA GLN A 71 0.96 20.85 -18.12
C GLN A 71 -0.05 21.05 -16.97
N LYS A 72 -1.22 20.42 -17.05
CA LYS A 72 -2.22 20.54 -15.97
C LYS A 72 -1.77 19.89 -14.66
N PHE A 73 -0.87 18.91 -14.73
CA PHE A 73 -0.25 18.28 -13.58
C PHE A 73 0.78 19.17 -12.86
N ASP A 74 1.06 20.38 -13.38
CA ASP A 74 1.81 21.39 -12.64
C ASP A 74 0.99 21.90 -11.43
N ASN A 75 -0.34 21.74 -11.46
CA ASN A 75 -1.19 21.86 -10.27
C ASN A 75 -1.21 20.51 -9.52
N PRO A 76 -0.75 20.44 -8.25
CA PRO A 76 -0.68 19.19 -7.49
C PRO A 76 -2.05 18.53 -7.27
N GLU A 77 -3.14 19.28 -7.28
CA GLU A 77 -4.50 18.75 -7.06
C GLU A 77 -5.17 18.27 -8.35
N TYR A 78 -4.65 18.61 -9.54
CA TYR A 78 -5.30 18.26 -10.80
C TYR A 78 -5.48 16.76 -10.99
N GLY A 79 -4.51 15.97 -10.53
CA GLY A 79 -4.55 14.52 -10.61
C GLY A 79 -5.43 13.85 -9.56
N ASN A 80 -5.95 14.57 -8.57
CA ASN A 80 -6.76 13.96 -7.50
C ASN A 80 -8.14 13.56 -8.05
N ILE A 81 -8.48 12.27 -7.98
CA ILE A 81 -9.77 11.76 -8.44
C ILE A 81 -10.78 11.80 -7.30
N ILE A 82 -10.39 11.26 -6.15
CA ILE A 82 -11.24 11.19 -4.97
C ILE A 82 -10.41 10.99 -3.70
N ARG A 83 -10.81 11.68 -2.63
CA ARG A 83 -10.33 11.42 -1.27
C ARG A 83 -11.49 11.13 -0.35
N ARG A 84 -11.45 10.03 0.39
CA ARG A 84 -12.51 9.59 1.32
C ARG A 84 -11.94 9.08 2.63
N TRP A 85 -12.71 9.23 3.69
CA TRP A 85 -12.36 8.79 5.03
C TRP A 85 -13.44 7.90 5.60
N TRP A 86 -13.04 6.91 6.39
CA TRP A 86 -13.94 6.04 7.13
C TRP A 86 -13.40 5.82 8.53
N ASP A 87 -14.30 5.91 9.51
CA ASP A 87 -13.99 5.53 10.88
C ASP A 87 -14.02 3.99 10.96
N ILE A 88 -12.95 3.41 11.49
CA ILE A 88 -12.86 1.97 11.72
C ILE A 88 -13.31 1.70 13.16
N LYS A 89 -14.33 0.86 13.30
CA LYS A 89 -14.92 0.49 14.60
C LYS A 89 -14.91 -1.02 14.76
N LYS A 90 -14.90 -1.50 16.01
CA LYS A 90 -15.18 -2.93 16.26
C LYS A 90 -16.59 -3.30 15.78
N PRO A 91 -16.83 -4.57 15.42
CA PRO A 91 -18.19 -5.06 15.20
C PRO A 91 -19.11 -4.80 16.41
N GLY A 92 -20.38 -4.52 16.14
CA GLY A 92 -21.43 -4.26 17.15
C GLY A 92 -21.87 -2.80 17.26
N PHE A 93 -23.09 -2.57 17.74
CA PHE A 93 -23.72 -1.23 17.82
C PHE A 93 -22.93 -0.24 18.71
N PHE A 94 -22.20 -0.75 19.69
CA PHE A 94 -21.32 0.02 20.59
C PHE A 94 -19.84 -0.27 20.34
N GLY A 95 -19.48 -0.66 19.11
CA GLY A 95 -18.11 -0.96 18.75
C GLY A 95 -17.16 0.20 19.05
N LYS A 96 -16.09 -0.08 19.82
CA LYS A 96 -15.04 0.90 20.10
C LYS A 96 -14.48 1.44 18.79
N GLU A 97 -14.31 2.76 18.72
CA GLU A 97 -13.61 3.42 17.62
C GLU A 97 -12.11 3.14 17.68
N LEU A 98 -11.60 2.55 16.61
CA LEU A 98 -10.23 2.06 16.53
C LEU A 98 -9.29 3.04 15.85
N GLY A 99 -9.81 3.89 14.97
CA GLY A 99 -9.04 4.85 14.20
C GLY A 99 -9.75 5.21 12.91
N THR A 100 -9.02 5.83 11.98
CA THR A 100 -9.55 6.27 10.68
C THR A 100 -8.70 5.72 9.54
N VAL A 101 -9.35 5.38 8.43
CA VAL A 101 -8.68 5.12 7.15
C VAL A 101 -9.03 6.23 6.18
N MET A 102 -8.02 6.82 5.55
CA MET A 102 -8.18 7.67 4.37
C MET A 102 -7.84 6.85 3.13
N MET A 103 -8.67 6.92 2.09
CA MET A 103 -8.30 6.54 0.72
C MET A 103 -8.11 7.79 -0.13
N ASP A 104 -7.03 7.82 -0.89
CA ASP A 104 -6.77 8.81 -1.93
C ASP A 104 -6.50 8.08 -3.25
N ILE A 105 -7.25 8.43 -4.29
CA ILE A 105 -7.05 7.93 -5.65
C ILE A 105 -6.61 9.10 -6.50
N SER A 106 -5.49 8.96 -7.21
CA SER A 106 -4.96 10.02 -8.05
C SER A 106 -4.23 9.49 -9.27
N ILE A 107 -4.20 10.30 -10.34
CA ILE A 107 -3.24 10.15 -11.42
C ILE A 107 -2.03 11.01 -11.12
N GLN A 108 -0.86 10.42 -11.28
CA GLN A 108 0.41 11.07 -11.08
C GLN A 108 1.17 11.09 -12.42
N ARG A 109 1.79 12.24 -12.71
CA ARG A 109 2.74 12.35 -13.82
C ARG A 109 4.03 11.63 -13.42
N ILE A 110 4.67 10.95 -14.37
CA ILE A 110 5.99 10.36 -14.13
C ILE A 110 6.96 11.47 -13.75
N PRO A 111 7.63 11.37 -12.58
CA PRO A 111 8.58 12.38 -12.16
C PRO A 111 9.81 12.38 -13.06
N LYS A 112 10.50 13.53 -13.11
CA LYS A 112 11.83 13.58 -13.70
C LYS A 112 12.77 12.68 -12.87
N ASN A 113 13.59 11.88 -13.55
CA ASN A 113 14.63 11.07 -12.91
C ASN A 113 15.79 11.97 -12.46
N LYS A 114 15.65 12.62 -11.29
CA LYS A 114 16.60 13.60 -10.79
C LYS A 114 17.82 12.92 -10.17
N LYS A 115 17.60 11.85 -9.41
CA LYS A 115 18.68 11.10 -8.74
C LYS A 115 19.51 10.25 -9.70
N LYS A 116 18.97 9.87 -10.87
CA LYS A 116 19.67 9.06 -11.90
C LYS A 116 20.33 7.80 -11.34
N VAL A 117 19.63 7.11 -10.44
CA VAL A 117 20.21 6.00 -9.67
C VAL A 117 20.63 4.83 -10.56
N LEU A 118 19.75 4.36 -11.45
CA LEU A 118 20.07 3.23 -12.36
C LEU A 118 20.27 3.63 -13.83
N SER A 119 19.65 4.73 -14.26
CA SER A 119 19.65 5.17 -15.66
C SER A 119 19.81 6.69 -15.72
N GLU A 120 20.55 7.18 -16.72
CA GLU A 120 20.71 8.62 -16.97
C GLU A 120 19.50 9.25 -17.67
N LYS A 121 18.58 8.42 -18.20
CA LYS A 121 17.42 8.83 -18.97
C LYS A 121 16.18 9.00 -18.10
N THR A 122 15.10 9.51 -18.69
CA THR A 122 13.76 9.45 -18.09
C THR A 122 13.37 8.01 -17.79
N PHE A 123 12.61 7.79 -16.71
CA PHE A 123 12.12 6.46 -16.36
C PHE A 123 11.33 5.84 -17.52
N ASN A 124 11.71 4.63 -17.93
CA ASN A 124 10.91 3.85 -18.85
C ASN A 124 9.95 2.96 -18.07
N ILE A 125 8.74 3.43 -17.82
CA ILE A 125 7.75 2.69 -17.02
C ILE A 125 7.24 1.40 -17.69
N THR A 126 7.62 1.13 -18.95
CA THR A 126 7.37 -0.19 -19.55
C THR A 126 8.33 -1.25 -19.00
N ASN A 127 9.47 -0.84 -18.45
CA ASN A 127 10.36 -1.70 -17.69
C ASN A 127 9.91 -1.71 -16.22
N ARG A 128 9.70 -2.92 -15.67
CA ARG A 128 9.20 -3.08 -14.30
C ARG A 128 10.18 -2.55 -13.25
N LEU A 129 11.48 -2.76 -13.43
CA LEU A 129 12.51 -2.24 -12.52
C LEU A 129 12.52 -0.70 -12.55
N ASP A 130 12.51 -0.08 -13.73
CA ASP A 130 12.44 1.38 -13.86
C ASP A 130 11.17 1.94 -13.19
N PHE A 131 10.03 1.24 -13.31
CA PHE A 131 8.80 1.64 -12.63
C PHE A 131 8.92 1.53 -11.09
N MET A 132 9.55 0.48 -10.57
CA MET A 132 9.83 0.33 -9.13
C MET A 132 10.76 1.45 -8.62
N MET A 133 11.82 1.77 -9.37
CA MET A 133 12.73 2.86 -9.02
C MET A 133 12.09 4.24 -9.13
N MET A 134 11.18 4.43 -10.08
CA MET A 134 10.37 5.64 -10.20
C MET A 134 9.50 5.85 -8.95
N ILE A 135 8.88 4.79 -8.43
CA ILE A 135 8.11 4.86 -7.18
C ILE A 135 9.03 5.22 -6.00
N ASN A 136 10.23 4.63 -5.92
CA ASN A 136 11.20 5.01 -4.88
C ASN A 136 11.57 6.51 -4.93
N GLU A 137 11.87 7.02 -6.13
CA GLU A 137 12.16 8.44 -6.36
C GLU A 137 10.97 9.33 -5.93
N GLN A 138 9.75 8.91 -6.25
CA GLN A 138 8.55 9.64 -5.88
C GLN A 138 8.33 9.68 -4.35
N LEU A 139 8.55 8.57 -3.64
CA LEU A 139 8.49 8.54 -2.18
C LEU A 139 9.53 9.47 -1.54
N HIS A 140 10.76 9.49 -2.06
CA HIS A 140 11.78 10.44 -1.63
C HIS A 140 11.37 11.89 -1.87
N ASN A 141 10.85 12.21 -3.06
CA ASN A 141 10.37 13.56 -3.35
C ASN A 141 9.23 14.00 -2.41
N ARG A 142 8.39 13.06 -1.94
CA ARG A 142 7.27 13.33 -1.04
C ARG A 142 7.71 13.47 0.42
N PHE A 143 8.63 12.63 0.90
CA PHE A 143 8.89 12.47 2.34
C PHE A 143 10.26 12.96 2.81
N ASP A 144 11.27 13.13 1.93
CA ASP A 144 12.60 13.56 2.36
C ASP A 144 12.57 14.96 3.01
N GLN A 145 11.74 15.87 2.49
CA GLN A 145 11.58 17.20 3.10
C GLN A 145 10.88 17.12 4.45
N LEU A 146 9.78 16.37 4.56
CA LEU A 146 9.05 16.18 5.81
C LEU A 146 9.94 15.56 6.90
N ASN A 147 10.78 14.59 6.52
CA ASN A 147 11.75 13.99 7.42
C ASN A 147 12.77 15.02 7.93
N ARG A 148 13.31 15.88 7.06
CA ARG A 148 14.23 16.96 7.46
C ARG A 148 13.58 17.99 8.38
N GLU A 149 12.29 18.26 8.20
CA GLU A 149 11.54 19.19 9.04
C GLU A 149 11.26 18.63 10.45
N ILE A 150 11.14 17.29 10.58
CA ILE A 150 10.87 16.61 11.86
C ILE A 150 12.17 16.21 12.59
N GLU A 151 13.27 16.01 11.87
CA GLU A 151 14.58 15.60 12.42
C GLU A 151 15.06 16.41 13.65
N PRO A 152 14.86 17.74 13.75
CA PRO A 152 15.26 18.50 14.94
C PRO A 152 14.56 18.07 16.24
N GLU A 153 13.35 17.52 16.14
CA GLU A 153 12.57 17.04 17.29
C GLU A 153 12.90 15.59 17.66
N LEU A 154 13.41 14.81 16.70
CA LEU A 154 13.68 13.38 16.82
C LEU A 154 14.98 12.98 16.09
N PRO A 155 16.15 13.40 16.58
CA PRO A 155 17.42 13.23 15.88
C PRO A 155 17.75 11.75 15.63
N GLY A 156 18.06 11.42 14.37
CA GLY A 156 18.40 10.06 13.94
C GLY A 156 17.20 9.14 13.65
N THR A 157 15.97 9.65 13.71
CA THR A 157 14.75 8.89 13.40
C THR A 157 14.07 9.45 12.16
N TYR A 158 14.00 8.65 11.09
CA TYR A 158 13.14 8.95 9.95
C TYR A 158 11.68 8.80 10.38
N ALA A 159 10.98 9.92 10.48
CA ALA A 159 9.55 9.98 10.78
C ALA A 159 8.72 9.19 9.76
N TYR A 160 9.09 9.30 8.48
CA TYR A 160 8.56 8.54 7.36
C TYR A 160 9.62 7.59 6.83
N TYR A 161 9.43 6.29 7.05
CA TYR A 161 10.38 5.25 6.65
C TYR A 161 9.81 4.36 5.54
N PHE A 162 10.61 4.16 4.50
CA PHE A 162 10.34 3.26 3.38
C PHE A 162 11.66 2.79 2.78
N SER A 163 11.61 1.71 2.01
CA SER A 163 12.74 1.23 1.21
C SER A 163 12.21 0.49 -0.02
N CYS A 164 12.95 0.55 -1.12
CA CYS A 164 12.61 -0.20 -2.35
C CYS A 164 13.09 -1.66 -2.31
N CYS A 165 14.19 -1.94 -1.62
CA CYS A 165 14.76 -3.27 -1.51
C CYS A 165 15.71 -3.41 -0.32
N SER A 166 16.00 -4.65 0.04
CA SER A 166 16.96 -5.02 1.08
C SER A 166 17.96 -6.02 0.50
N LEU A 167 19.23 -5.93 0.92
CA LEU A 167 20.23 -6.94 0.62
C LEU A 167 20.27 -7.96 1.76
N LEU A 168 20.00 -9.23 1.46
CA LEU A 168 20.10 -10.34 2.41
C LEU A 168 21.16 -11.33 1.89
N GLY A 169 22.38 -11.20 2.40
CA GLY A 169 23.54 -11.91 1.87
C GLY A 169 23.77 -11.50 0.41
N GLU A 170 23.67 -12.45 -0.51
CA GLU A 170 23.82 -12.20 -1.95
C GLU A 170 22.50 -11.92 -2.68
N LYS A 171 21.37 -11.90 -1.98
CA LYS A 171 20.05 -11.74 -2.60
C LYS A 171 19.52 -10.33 -2.39
N ILE A 172 19.05 -9.71 -3.47
CA ILE A 172 18.27 -8.47 -3.40
C ILE A 172 16.81 -8.86 -3.30
N LEU A 173 16.18 -8.49 -2.18
CA LEU A 173 14.76 -8.70 -1.92
C LEU A 173 14.02 -7.38 -2.13
N SER A 174 12.96 -7.39 -2.91
CA SER A 174 12.10 -6.23 -3.05
C SER A 174 11.29 -6.03 -1.77
N ASN A 175 11.24 -4.79 -1.31
CA ASN A 175 10.31 -4.39 -0.25
C ASN A 175 8.93 -4.00 -0.82
N TYR A 176 8.79 -3.99 -2.15
CA TYR A 176 7.51 -3.83 -2.83
C TYR A 176 6.75 -5.15 -2.95
N ARG A 177 5.44 -5.07 -2.80
CA ARG A 177 4.54 -6.22 -2.89
C ARG A 177 3.92 -6.33 -4.27
N ASP A 178 3.68 -7.56 -4.70
CA ASP A 178 2.91 -7.83 -5.90
C ASP A 178 1.45 -8.03 -5.54
N HIS A 179 0.58 -7.26 -6.21
CA HIS A 179 -0.87 -7.41 -6.10
C HIS A 179 -1.45 -7.67 -7.48
N ILE A 180 -2.38 -8.62 -7.58
CA ILE A 180 -3.08 -8.94 -8.82
C ILE A 180 -4.55 -8.61 -8.63
N TYR A 181 -5.00 -7.53 -9.26
CA TYR A 181 -6.40 -7.09 -9.25
C TYR A 181 -6.88 -6.93 -10.68
N GLY A 182 -8.08 -7.45 -11.00
CA GLY A 182 -8.63 -7.36 -12.35
C GLY A 182 -7.74 -7.95 -13.45
N ASN A 183 -6.98 -9.02 -13.14
CA ASN A 183 -5.94 -9.60 -14.01
C ASN A 183 -4.81 -8.63 -14.39
N GLN A 184 -4.52 -7.65 -13.53
CA GLN A 184 -3.46 -6.65 -13.74
C GLN A 184 -2.49 -6.68 -12.57
N LYS A 185 -1.20 -6.52 -12.86
CA LYS A 185 -0.16 -6.53 -11.84
C LYS A 185 0.15 -5.15 -11.28
N TRP A 186 -0.32 -4.90 -10.07
CA TRP A 186 -0.09 -3.66 -9.32
C TRP A 186 1.18 -3.75 -8.50
N LEU A 187 1.89 -2.62 -8.38
CA LEU A 187 3.00 -2.48 -7.43
C LEU A 187 2.45 -1.97 -6.11
N GLY A 188 2.63 -2.73 -5.03
CA GLY A 188 2.31 -2.33 -3.68
C GLY A 188 3.53 -1.78 -2.94
N TYR A 189 3.36 -0.69 -2.20
CA TYR A 189 4.40 -0.15 -1.32
C TYR A 189 3.80 0.24 0.04
N SER A 190 4.66 0.39 1.04
CA SER A 190 4.29 0.84 2.37
C SER A 190 5.27 1.88 2.90
N VAL A 191 4.77 2.87 3.63
CA VAL A 191 5.54 3.87 4.36
C VAL A 191 5.08 3.82 5.82
N ALA A 192 6.01 3.56 6.73
CA ALA A 192 5.77 3.76 8.15
C ALA A 192 5.84 5.26 8.43
N ALA A 193 4.84 5.82 9.10
CA ALA A 193 4.70 7.25 9.36
C ALA A 193 4.54 7.52 10.87
N PRO A 194 4.65 8.78 11.32
CA PRO A 194 4.53 9.13 12.73
C PRO A 194 3.19 8.69 13.35
N LEU A 195 3.15 8.61 14.68
CA LEU A 195 1.93 8.28 15.43
C LEU A 195 1.32 6.91 15.05
N ASN A 196 2.18 5.93 14.78
CA ASN A 196 1.81 4.57 14.35
C ASN A 196 0.99 4.54 13.05
N GLN A 197 1.10 5.58 12.22
CA GLN A 197 0.43 5.62 10.92
C GLN A 197 1.13 4.69 9.93
N LEU A 198 0.33 4.06 9.07
CA LEU A 198 0.82 3.28 7.95
C LEU A 198 0.19 3.83 6.67
N ILE A 199 1.02 4.15 5.69
CA ILE A 199 0.56 4.55 4.35
C ILE A 199 0.84 3.37 3.42
N ALA A 200 -0.20 2.79 2.84
CA ALA A 200 -0.07 1.69 1.88
C ALA A 200 -0.51 2.17 0.49
N GLY A 201 0.42 2.14 -0.47
CA GLY A 201 0.15 2.53 -1.86
C GLY A 201 -0.03 1.32 -2.77
N ARG A 202 -0.80 1.52 -3.83
CA ARG A 202 -0.92 0.66 -5.02
C ARG A 202 -0.73 1.51 -6.25
N ALA A 203 0.19 1.13 -7.12
CA ALA A 203 0.52 1.88 -8.32
C ALA A 203 0.40 1.00 -9.58
N LEU A 204 -0.14 1.59 -10.65
CA LEU A 204 -0.27 0.97 -11.96
C LEU A 204 -0.02 2.02 -13.07
N PRO A 205 0.86 1.78 -14.05
CA PRO A 205 1.00 2.63 -15.22
C PRO A 205 -0.33 2.80 -15.96
N ILE A 206 -0.65 4.00 -16.46
CA ILE A 206 -1.85 4.23 -17.29
C ILE A 206 -1.47 4.49 -18.75
N ASN A 207 -0.44 5.29 -18.97
CA ASN A 207 0.18 5.53 -20.27
C ASN A 207 1.68 5.79 -20.05
N LYS A 208 2.44 6.06 -21.11
CA LYS A 208 3.90 6.31 -21.03
C LYS A 208 4.33 7.50 -20.17
N ASN A 209 3.40 8.37 -19.74
CA ASN A 209 3.68 9.62 -19.04
C ASN A 209 2.99 9.73 -17.67
N SER A 210 2.11 8.80 -17.32
CA SER A 210 1.33 8.87 -16.08
C SER A 210 0.98 7.49 -15.53
N TYR A 211 0.82 7.42 -14.21
CA TYR A 211 0.40 6.24 -13.49
C TYR A 211 -0.74 6.57 -12.52
N LEU A 212 -1.57 5.58 -12.24
CA LEU A 212 -2.61 5.61 -11.22
C LEU A 212 -2.00 5.19 -9.89
N GLU A 213 -2.30 5.95 -8.85
CA GLU A 213 -1.88 5.70 -7.48
C GLU A 213 -3.12 5.69 -6.57
N VAL A 214 -3.30 4.59 -5.85
CA VAL A 214 -4.30 4.47 -4.78
C VAL A 214 -3.57 4.32 -3.46
N ILE A 215 -3.84 5.23 -2.52
CA ILE A 215 -3.20 5.27 -1.21
C ILE A 215 -4.25 5.03 -0.14
N PHE A 216 -3.95 4.14 0.79
CA PHE A 216 -4.66 4.00 2.06
C PHE A 216 -3.78 4.47 3.20
N THR A 217 -4.19 5.53 3.91
CA THR A 217 -3.55 5.99 5.13
C THR A 217 -4.33 5.46 6.33
N TYR A 218 -3.68 4.59 7.08
CA TYR A 218 -4.20 3.91 8.27
C TYR A 218 -3.74 4.68 9.51
N SER A 219 -4.67 5.27 10.26
CA SER A 219 -4.39 6.08 11.44
C SER A 219 -5.11 5.52 12.68
N PRO A 220 -4.44 4.67 13.49
CA PRO A 220 -5.01 4.15 14.73
C PRO A 220 -5.17 5.25 15.79
N ASN A 221 -6.18 5.14 16.63
CA ASN A 221 -6.28 5.95 17.84
C ASN A 221 -5.15 5.61 18.83
N GLN A 222 -4.69 6.59 19.62
CA GLN A 222 -3.51 6.44 20.49
C GLN A 222 -3.60 5.27 21.49
N ASN A 223 -4.82 4.90 21.91
CA ASN A 223 -5.10 3.82 22.86
C ASN A 223 -5.49 2.49 22.18
N VAL A 224 -5.12 2.31 20.91
CA VAL A 224 -5.42 1.12 20.13
C VAL A 224 -4.11 0.51 19.64
N PRO A 225 -3.84 -0.78 19.96
CA PRO A 225 -2.69 -1.48 19.42
C PRO A 225 -2.71 -1.45 17.87
N PRO A 226 -1.60 -1.10 17.21
CA PRO A 226 -1.56 -0.97 15.75
C PRO A 226 -2.04 -2.23 15.02
N ARG A 227 -1.67 -3.42 15.51
CA ARG A 227 -2.07 -4.71 14.94
C ARG A 227 -3.59 -4.96 15.00
N GLU A 228 -4.24 -4.52 16.07
CA GLU A 228 -5.69 -4.66 16.24
C GLU A 228 -6.43 -3.81 15.21
N PHE A 229 -6.04 -2.55 15.07
CA PHE A 229 -6.60 -1.65 14.08
C PHE A 229 -6.34 -2.13 12.65
N GLN A 230 -5.10 -2.51 12.33
CA GLN A 230 -4.71 -2.95 10.99
C GLN A 230 -5.52 -4.15 10.50
N ASN A 231 -5.80 -5.13 11.36
CA ASN A 231 -6.59 -6.30 10.97
C ASN A 231 -8.01 -5.91 10.51
N ILE A 232 -8.68 -5.02 11.24
CA ILE A 232 -10.06 -4.62 10.94
C ILE A 232 -10.09 -3.61 9.77
N ALA A 233 -9.12 -2.69 9.73
CA ALA A 233 -8.97 -1.75 8.63
C ALA A 233 -8.68 -2.47 7.30
N HIS A 234 -7.85 -3.52 7.35
CA HIS A 234 -7.57 -4.36 6.18
C HIS A 234 -8.82 -5.10 5.71
N GLN A 235 -9.61 -5.70 6.60
CA GLN A 235 -10.89 -6.33 6.24
C GLN A 235 -11.88 -5.34 5.58
N THR A 236 -11.83 -4.07 5.99
CA THR A 236 -12.69 -3.01 5.43
C THR A 236 -12.22 -2.57 4.04
N THR A 237 -10.91 -2.54 3.80
CA THR A 237 -10.30 -2.02 2.56
C THR A 237 -10.04 -3.09 1.51
N GLN A 238 -9.86 -4.35 1.89
CA GLN A 238 -9.59 -5.45 0.96
C GLN A 238 -10.68 -5.60 -0.13
N PRO A 239 -12.00 -5.50 0.17
CA PRO A 239 -13.02 -5.56 -0.88
C PRO A 239 -12.92 -4.41 -1.89
N ILE A 240 -12.50 -3.22 -1.45
CA ILE A 240 -12.22 -2.06 -2.30
C ILE A 240 -11.02 -2.38 -3.20
N GLU A 241 -9.90 -2.83 -2.63
CA GLU A 241 -8.70 -3.19 -3.38
C GLU A 241 -8.98 -4.26 -4.45
N ASN A 242 -9.73 -5.31 -4.08
CA ASN A 242 -10.10 -6.40 -4.99
C ASN A 242 -10.94 -5.95 -6.19
N SER A 243 -11.57 -4.78 -6.11
CA SER A 243 -12.41 -4.23 -7.19
C SER A 243 -11.64 -3.42 -8.23
N PHE A 244 -10.35 -3.16 -8.01
CA PHE A 244 -9.55 -2.33 -8.90
C PHE A 244 -9.33 -3.01 -10.26
N LYS A 245 -9.65 -2.28 -11.32
CA LYS A 245 -9.41 -2.71 -12.71
C LYS A 245 -9.33 -1.49 -13.61
N VAL A 246 -8.39 -1.48 -14.56
CA VAL A 246 -8.34 -0.46 -15.62
C VAL A 246 -8.71 -1.09 -16.95
N ASP A 247 -9.82 -0.69 -17.55
CA ASP A 247 -10.13 -1.05 -18.93
C ASP A 247 -9.39 -0.11 -19.87
N TYR A 248 -8.22 -0.57 -20.32
CA TYR A 248 -7.36 0.17 -21.26
C TYR A 248 -7.97 0.25 -22.65
N LEU A 249 -7.76 1.41 -23.29
CA LEU A 249 -8.02 1.56 -24.73
C LEU A 249 -7.27 0.47 -25.53
N PRO A 250 -7.86 -0.08 -26.61
CA PRO A 250 -7.24 -1.15 -27.40
C PRO A 250 -5.82 -0.85 -27.89
N GLU A 251 -5.56 0.40 -28.26
CA GLU A 251 -4.29 0.92 -28.78
C GLU A 251 -3.28 1.32 -27.69
N ASN A 252 -3.65 1.23 -26.41
CA ASN A 252 -2.76 1.59 -25.33
C ASN A 252 -1.64 0.55 -25.15
N GLU A 253 -0.40 0.96 -25.43
CA GLU A 253 0.79 0.11 -25.35
C GLU A 253 1.03 -0.47 -23.95
N ILE A 254 0.54 0.18 -22.89
CA ILE A 254 0.67 -0.30 -21.51
C ILE A 254 -0.22 -1.52 -21.23
N LYS A 255 -1.31 -1.71 -21.99
CA LYS A 255 -2.29 -2.77 -21.74
C LYS A 255 -1.66 -4.16 -21.65
N ASN A 256 -0.97 -4.58 -22.72
CA ASN A 256 -0.34 -5.90 -22.77
C ASN A 256 0.77 -6.06 -21.72
N LEU A 257 1.40 -4.96 -21.31
CA LEU A 257 2.43 -4.98 -20.29
C LEU A 257 1.85 -5.40 -18.94
N VAL A 258 0.82 -4.71 -18.47
CA VAL A 258 0.27 -4.91 -17.12
C VAL A 258 -0.68 -6.11 -17.02
N GLU A 259 -1.35 -6.47 -18.12
CA GLU A 259 -2.30 -7.61 -18.21
C GLU A 259 -1.63 -8.94 -18.59
N LYS A 260 -0.36 -8.93 -19.03
CA LYS A 260 0.34 -10.16 -19.45
C LYS A 260 1.80 -10.18 -19.01
N ALA A 261 2.62 -9.26 -19.53
CA ALA A 261 4.08 -9.36 -19.37
C ALA A 261 4.50 -9.32 -17.90
N TRP A 262 3.91 -8.41 -17.12
CA TRP A 262 4.23 -8.26 -15.70
C TRP A 262 3.72 -9.42 -14.83
N LEU A 263 2.62 -10.07 -15.22
CA LEU A 263 2.07 -11.20 -14.46
C LEU A 263 3.06 -12.39 -14.36
N ASN A 264 4.01 -12.48 -15.28
CA ASN A 264 4.92 -13.63 -15.41
C ASN A 264 6.14 -13.58 -14.48
N LYS A 265 6.40 -12.47 -13.78
CA LYS A 265 7.59 -12.32 -12.92
C LYS A 265 7.27 -11.54 -11.67
N THR A 266 7.70 -12.02 -10.52
CA THR A 266 7.67 -11.33 -9.23
C THR A 266 8.61 -10.14 -9.17
N ASN A 267 8.36 -9.20 -8.25
CA ASN A 267 9.28 -8.08 -8.01
C ASN A 267 10.68 -8.58 -7.60
N ASP A 268 10.77 -9.67 -6.84
CA ASP A 268 12.04 -10.28 -6.44
C ASP A 268 12.79 -10.87 -7.63
N GLU A 269 12.09 -11.56 -8.54
CA GLU A 269 12.71 -12.06 -9.78
C GLU A 269 13.23 -10.91 -10.64
N VAL A 270 12.46 -9.83 -10.78
CA VAL A 270 12.89 -8.63 -11.51
C VAL A 270 14.16 -8.03 -10.88
N MET A 271 14.23 -7.93 -9.55
CA MET A 271 15.42 -7.42 -8.85
C MET A 271 16.63 -8.34 -9.08
N ASN A 272 16.46 -9.66 -8.95
CA ASN A 272 17.55 -10.62 -9.08
C ASN A 272 18.08 -10.73 -10.53
N GLU A 273 17.22 -10.65 -11.54
CA GLU A 273 17.65 -10.60 -12.95
C GLU A 273 18.51 -9.37 -13.27
N ASN A 274 18.33 -8.30 -12.50
CA ASN A 274 19.05 -7.04 -12.65
C ASN A 274 20.09 -6.83 -11.54
N TYR A 275 20.48 -7.88 -10.83
CA TYR A 275 21.36 -7.81 -9.65
C TYR A 275 22.59 -6.93 -9.85
N ASN A 276 23.37 -7.20 -10.90
CA ASN A 276 24.60 -6.45 -11.19
C ASN A 276 24.35 -4.96 -11.50
N ALA A 277 23.22 -4.64 -12.14
CA ALA A 277 22.85 -3.27 -12.45
C ALA A 277 22.39 -2.48 -11.21
N ILE A 278 21.94 -3.18 -10.17
CA ILE A 278 21.34 -2.59 -8.97
C ILE A 278 22.34 -2.50 -7.81
N LEU A 279 23.22 -3.51 -7.69
CA LEU A 279 23.99 -3.73 -6.48
C LEU A 279 24.86 -2.52 -6.10
N VAL A 280 25.76 -2.10 -6.99
CA VAL A 280 26.63 -0.96 -6.71
C VAL A 280 25.86 0.36 -6.60
N PRO A 281 24.91 0.68 -7.51
CA PRO A 281 24.16 1.93 -7.39
C PRO A 281 23.33 2.08 -6.11
N LEU A 282 22.79 1.00 -5.55
CA LEU A 282 21.94 1.07 -4.35
C LEU A 282 22.70 0.87 -3.04
N PHE A 283 23.76 0.06 -3.05
CA PHE A 283 24.46 -0.35 -1.83
C PHE A 283 25.90 0.15 -1.75
N GLY A 284 26.39 0.85 -2.79
CA GLY A 284 27.69 1.51 -2.79
C GLY A 284 28.81 0.66 -3.41
N ALA A 285 29.97 1.30 -3.65
CA ALA A 285 31.08 0.71 -4.38
C ALA A 285 31.76 -0.48 -3.67
N ASN A 286 31.70 -0.52 -2.33
CA ASN A 286 32.37 -1.54 -1.53
C ASN A 286 31.51 -2.78 -1.25
N ILE A 287 30.27 -2.81 -1.75
CA ILE A 287 29.29 -3.82 -1.37
C ILE A 287 29.74 -5.26 -1.67
N HIS A 288 30.50 -5.48 -2.75
CA HIS A 288 31.04 -6.80 -3.06
C HIS A 288 31.99 -7.30 -1.96
N GLN A 289 32.83 -6.42 -1.42
CA GLN A 289 33.72 -6.76 -0.32
C GLN A 289 32.92 -7.04 0.95
N GLU A 290 31.92 -6.20 1.26
CA GLU A 290 31.05 -6.36 2.43
C GLU A 290 30.29 -7.69 2.41
N ILE A 291 29.80 -8.12 1.25
CA ILE A 291 29.16 -9.44 1.07
C ILE A 291 30.14 -10.58 1.36
N GLU A 292 31.36 -10.51 0.83
CA GLU A 292 32.38 -11.56 1.05
C GLU A 292 32.89 -11.61 2.49
N GLU A 293 32.98 -10.47 3.17
CA GLU A 293 33.28 -10.40 4.60
C GLU A 293 32.13 -11.00 5.42
N GLY A 294 30.88 -10.65 5.12
CA GLY A 294 29.70 -11.21 5.77
C GLY A 294 29.61 -12.72 5.64
N LYS A 295 29.92 -13.28 4.46
CA LYS A 295 30.00 -14.73 4.25
C LYS A 295 31.06 -15.38 5.13
N ARG A 296 32.28 -14.82 5.16
CA ARG A 296 33.39 -15.34 5.97
C ARG A 296 33.02 -15.37 7.45
N SER A 297 32.46 -14.27 7.97
CA SER A 297 32.00 -14.21 9.37
C SER A 297 30.88 -15.21 9.67
N ALA A 298 29.93 -15.41 8.77
CA ALA A 298 28.87 -16.40 8.95
C ALA A 298 29.41 -17.84 8.99
N LEU A 299 30.39 -18.15 8.13
CA LEU A 299 31.10 -19.45 8.12
C LEU A 299 31.89 -19.69 9.41
N GLU A 300 32.54 -18.66 9.95
CA GLU A 300 33.25 -18.73 11.23
C GLU A 300 32.27 -18.98 12.39
N TRP A 301 31.18 -18.22 12.45
CA TRP A 301 30.15 -18.39 13.47
C TRP A 301 29.50 -19.77 13.43
N GLN A 302 29.24 -20.29 12.23
CA GLN A 302 28.71 -21.65 12.06
C GLN A 302 29.69 -22.72 12.58
N LYS A 303 31.01 -22.53 12.39
CA LYS A 303 32.02 -23.43 12.96
C LYS A 303 32.03 -23.36 14.49
N GLU A 304 31.86 -22.18 15.07
CA GLU A 304 31.79 -22.00 16.52
C GLU A 304 30.54 -22.66 17.11
N MET A 305 29.36 -22.48 16.49
CA MET A 305 28.11 -23.11 16.94
C MET A 305 28.11 -24.63 16.81
N ASN A 306 28.90 -25.17 15.89
CA ASN A 306 29.04 -26.61 15.68
C ASN A 306 30.17 -27.23 16.52
N LYS A 307 30.88 -26.45 17.34
CA LYS A 307 31.80 -27.04 18.33
C LYS A 307 30.96 -27.84 19.34
N PRO A 308 31.38 -29.08 19.69
CA PRO A 308 30.76 -29.80 20.79
C PRO A 308 30.76 -28.92 22.03
N LEU A 309 29.64 -28.90 22.77
CA LEU A 309 29.63 -28.34 24.12
C LEU A 309 30.63 -29.18 24.93
N GLU A 310 31.75 -28.59 25.31
CA GLU A 310 32.66 -29.22 26.27
C GLU A 310 31.88 -29.35 27.60
N GLU A 311 31.71 -30.59 28.06
CA GLU A 311 31.10 -30.95 29.36
C GLU A 311 31.95 -30.50 30.55
#